data_AF-A0A420WH58-F1
#
_entry.id   AF-A0A420WH58-F1
#
_cell.length_a   1.000
_cell.length_b   1.000
_cell.length_c   1.000
_cell.angle_alpha   90.00
_cell.angle_beta   90.00
_cell.angle_gamma   90.00
#
_symmetry.space_group_name_H-M   'P 1'
#
loop_
_entity.id
_entity.type
_entity.pdbx_description
1 polymer ?
#
loop_
_entity_poly.entity_id
_entity_poly.type
_entity_poly.pdbx_seq_one_letter_code
_entity_poly.pdbx_strand_id
1 'polypeptide(L)'
;MLQDTNFWVAVSFVIFVALAYKPAMRQIGGALDGRAERIRQQIEEAQQLREDAQALLASYKRKQRDALQEAEQIVAHAREESKRQQQQAEADLEALLKRREAQALEKIAQAEAKALQEVREKAVDVAIAATRRLLDEKLDAKASNALIDNAIGELPGKLH
;
A
#
# COMPACT_ATOMS: atom_id res chain seq x y z
N MET A 1 53.94 88.12 -48.99
CA MET A 1 53.40 87.19 -47.97
C MET A 1 51.95 86.75 -48.22
N LEU A 2 51.12 87.48 -49.00
CA LEU A 2 49.75 87.06 -49.33
C LEU A 2 49.58 86.38 -50.71
N GLN A 3 50.66 86.24 -51.49
CA GLN A 3 50.69 85.57 -52.81
C GLN A 3 51.34 84.17 -52.76
N ASP A 4 51.66 83.67 -51.56
CA ASP A 4 52.30 82.36 -51.39
C ASP A 4 51.24 81.27 -51.38
N THR A 5 51.28 80.34 -52.34
CA THR A 5 50.30 79.23 -52.45
C THR A 5 50.22 78.42 -51.16
N ASN A 6 51.35 78.29 -50.45
CA ASN A 6 51.43 77.59 -49.16
C ASN A 6 50.57 78.25 -48.06
N PHE A 7 50.38 79.58 -48.08
CA PHE A 7 49.54 80.26 -47.09
C PHE A 7 48.06 79.91 -47.28
N TRP A 8 47.58 79.92 -48.53
CA TRP A 8 46.20 79.53 -48.85
C TRP A 8 45.95 78.04 -48.60
N VAL A 9 46.93 77.17 -48.86
CA VAL A 9 46.88 75.74 -48.51
C VAL A 9 46.73 75.58 -46.98
N ALA A 10 47.55 76.28 -46.19
CA ALA A 10 47.46 76.23 -44.73
C ALA A 10 46.11 76.75 -44.20
N VAL A 11 45.59 77.86 -44.74
CA VAL A 11 44.27 78.40 -44.37
C VAL A 11 43.14 77.42 -44.71
N SER A 12 43.16 76.83 -45.91
CA SER A 12 42.17 75.83 -46.32
C SER A 12 42.22 74.56 -45.47
N PHE A 13 43.43 74.11 -45.07
CA PHE A 13 43.61 72.98 -44.16
C PHE A 13 43.02 73.26 -42.78
N VAL A 14 43.29 74.43 -42.21
CA VAL A 14 42.73 74.83 -40.90
C VAL A 14 41.21 74.91 -40.95
N ILE A 15 40.64 75.49 -42.01
CA ILE A 15 39.17 75.56 -42.19
C ILE A 15 38.59 74.14 -42.33
N PHE A 16 39.21 73.27 -43.12
CA PHE A 16 38.79 71.88 -43.27
C PHE A 16 38.82 71.13 -41.93
N VAL A 17 39.92 71.24 -41.19
CA VAL A 17 40.06 70.61 -39.87
C VAL A 17 39.02 71.15 -38.89
N ALA A 18 38.80 72.47 -38.86
CA ALA A 18 37.80 73.09 -37.99
C ALA A 18 36.37 72.60 -38.29
N LEU A 19 36.02 72.47 -39.57
CA LEU A 19 34.71 71.94 -40.00
C LEU A 19 34.58 70.43 -39.75
N ALA A 20 35.66 69.66 -39.91
CA ALA A 20 35.66 68.20 -39.74
C ALA A 20 35.78 67.75 -38.26
N TYR A 21 36.36 68.58 -37.39
CA TYR A 21 36.61 68.22 -35.99
C TYR A 21 35.33 67.89 -35.21
N LYS A 22 34.29 68.72 -35.32
CA LYS A 22 33.02 68.54 -34.61
C LYS A 22 32.27 67.27 -35.03
N PRO A 23 32.05 66.96 -36.32
CA PRO A 23 31.39 65.72 -36.73
C PRO A 23 32.25 64.48 -36.43
N ALA A 24 33.58 64.56 -36.60
CA ALA A 24 34.48 63.45 -36.29
C ALA A 24 34.46 63.09 -34.80
N MET A 25 34.57 64.09 -33.91
CA MET A 25 34.49 63.87 -32.46
C MET A 25 33.12 63.30 -32.04
N ARG A 26 32.03 63.78 -32.64
CA ARG A 26 30.68 63.27 -32.34
C ARG A 26 30.51 61.81 -32.77
N GLN A 27 31.00 61.42 -33.95
CA GLN A 27 30.92 60.02 -34.40
C GLN A 27 31.79 59.09 -33.56
N ILE A 28 33.03 59.49 -33.23
CA ILE A 28 33.94 58.68 -32.41
C ILE A 28 33.38 58.52 -30.99
N GLY A 29 32.92 59.60 -30.38
CA GLY A 29 32.29 59.57 -29.06
C GLY A 29 31.07 58.65 -29.03
N GLY A 30 30.13 58.81 -29.97
CA GLY A 30 28.94 57.95 -30.06
C GLY A 30 29.26 56.47 -30.30
N ALA A 31 30.30 56.16 -31.06
CA ALA A 31 30.73 54.78 -31.28
C ALA A 31 31.35 54.15 -30.02
N LEU A 32 32.09 54.92 -29.23
CA LEU A 32 32.66 54.49 -27.95
C LEU A 32 31.57 54.33 -26.88
N ASP A 33 30.65 55.29 -26.77
CA ASP A 33 29.51 55.22 -25.85
C ASP A 33 28.63 54.01 -26.17
N GLY A 34 28.31 53.77 -27.45
CA GLY A 34 27.55 52.60 -27.88
C GLY A 34 28.30 51.26 -27.70
N ARG A 35 29.62 51.26 -27.57
CA ARG A 35 30.39 50.07 -27.14
C ARG A 35 30.34 49.90 -25.63
N ALA A 36 30.54 50.97 -24.87
CA ALA A 36 30.49 50.95 -23.42
C ALA A 36 29.12 50.47 -22.92
N GLU A 37 28.03 50.96 -23.51
CA GLU A 37 26.66 50.57 -23.18
C GLU A 37 26.41 49.08 -23.48
N ARG A 38 26.87 48.57 -24.64
CA ARG A 38 26.75 47.14 -24.97
C ARG A 38 27.53 46.26 -23.99
N ILE A 39 28.75 46.64 -23.63
CA ILE A 39 29.56 45.89 -22.66
C ILE A 39 28.87 45.90 -21.31
N ARG A 40 28.32 47.04 -20.89
CA ARG A 40 27.57 47.16 -19.64
C ARG A 40 26.36 46.23 -19.62
N GLN A 41 25.55 46.26 -20.67
CA GLN A 41 24.38 45.38 -20.81
C GLN A 41 24.77 43.89 -20.78
N GLN A 42 25.83 43.50 -21.47
CA GLN A 42 26.33 42.12 -21.44
C GLN A 42 26.81 41.70 -20.04
N ILE A 43 27.45 42.60 -19.30
CA ILE A 43 27.88 42.31 -17.92
C ILE A 43 26.67 42.19 -16.99
N GLU A 44 25.69 43.09 -17.10
CA GLU A 44 24.46 43.03 -16.30
C GLU A 44 23.67 41.75 -16.60
N GLU A 45 23.50 41.37 -17.87
CA GLU A 45 22.85 40.12 -18.28
C GLU A 45 23.62 38.90 -17.76
N ALA A 46 24.96 38.88 -17.86
CA ALA A 46 25.77 37.79 -17.35
C ALA A 46 25.68 37.66 -15.82
N GLN A 47 25.59 38.78 -15.09
CA GLN A 47 25.39 38.78 -13.65
C GLN A 47 24.02 38.22 -13.29
N GLN A 48 22.97 38.68 -13.97
CA GLN A 48 21.60 38.20 -13.75
C GLN A 48 21.48 36.71 -14.05
N LEU A 49 22.05 36.24 -15.17
CA LEU A 49 22.06 34.82 -15.52
C LEU A 49 22.78 33.97 -14.46
N ARG A 50 23.88 34.49 -13.89
CA ARG A 50 24.60 33.80 -12.81
C ARG A 50 23.76 33.72 -11.54
N GLU A 51 23.08 34.79 -11.17
CA GLU A 51 22.20 34.82 -10.00
C GLU A 51 21.02 33.85 -10.16
N ASP A 52 20.38 33.85 -11.34
CA ASP A 52 19.29 32.92 -11.65
C ASP A 52 19.77 31.46 -11.61
N ALA A 53 20.94 31.17 -12.18
CA ALA A 53 21.53 29.83 -12.13
C ALA A 53 21.84 29.39 -10.68
N GLN A 54 22.34 30.29 -9.84
CA GLN A 54 22.61 30.02 -8.43
C GLN A 54 21.31 29.78 -7.65
N ALA A 55 20.29 30.61 -7.87
CA ALA A 55 18.97 30.46 -7.26
C ALA A 55 18.31 29.13 -7.67
N LEU A 56 18.40 28.79 -8.96
CA LEU A 56 17.89 27.53 -9.50
C LEU A 56 18.63 26.34 -8.85
N LEU A 57 19.96 26.35 -8.83
CA LEU A 57 20.75 25.30 -8.19
C LEU A 57 20.39 25.11 -6.70
N ALA A 58 20.23 26.21 -5.96
CA ALA A 58 19.82 26.17 -4.56
C ALA A 58 18.42 25.55 -4.40
N SER A 59 17.48 25.91 -5.29
CA SER A 59 16.13 25.33 -5.29
C SER A 59 16.14 23.82 -5.59
N TYR A 60 16.95 23.36 -6.54
CA TYR A 60 17.09 21.94 -6.87
C TYR A 60 17.73 21.15 -5.74
N LYS A 61 18.78 21.68 -5.10
CA LYS A 61 19.40 21.04 -3.93
C LYS A 61 18.41 20.91 -2.77
N ARG A 62 17.59 21.94 -2.54
CA ARG A 62 16.53 21.89 -1.52
C ARG A 62 15.49 20.82 -1.88
N LYS A 63 14.95 20.85 -3.09
CA LYS A 63 14.00 19.84 -3.59
C LYS A 63 14.55 18.42 -3.50
N GLN A 64 15.83 18.21 -3.83
CA GLN A 64 16.49 16.92 -3.72
C GLN A 64 16.53 16.43 -2.28
N ARG A 65 16.95 17.28 -1.34
CA ARG A 65 16.99 16.92 0.08
C ARG A 65 15.59 16.63 0.62
N ASP A 66 14.62 17.46 0.27
CA ASP A 66 13.25 17.30 0.75
C ASP A 66 12.63 16.01 0.17
N ALA A 67 12.90 15.68 -1.10
CA ALA A 67 12.48 14.42 -1.72
C ALA A 67 13.15 13.18 -1.09
N LEU A 68 14.43 13.28 -0.69
CA LEU A 68 15.11 12.21 0.05
C LEU A 68 14.48 12.00 1.43
N GLN A 69 14.17 13.08 2.15
CA GLN A 69 13.50 12.99 3.44
C GLN A 69 12.09 12.40 3.30
N GLU A 70 11.34 12.80 2.28
CA GLU A 70 10.01 12.25 2.00
C GLU A 70 10.09 10.75 1.66
N ALA A 71 11.07 10.33 0.85
CA ALA A 71 11.29 8.92 0.56
C ALA A 71 11.64 8.11 1.81
N GLU A 72 12.51 8.64 2.69
CA GLU A 72 12.82 8.00 3.97
C GLU A 72 11.59 7.87 4.87
N GLN A 73 10.75 8.91 4.93
CA GLN A 73 9.50 8.89 5.68
C GLN A 73 8.51 7.86 5.12
N ILE A 74 8.37 7.77 3.80
CA ILE A 74 7.52 6.76 3.14
C ILE A 74 7.99 5.36 3.51
N VAL A 75 9.30 5.08 3.46
CA VAL A 75 9.85 3.77 3.81
C VAL A 75 9.66 3.46 5.29
N ALA A 76 9.87 4.43 6.18
CA ALA A 76 9.64 4.26 7.61
C ALA A 76 8.17 3.95 7.91
N HIS A 77 7.24 4.72 7.33
CA HIS A 77 5.81 4.54 7.50
C HIS A 77 5.34 3.19 6.94
N ALA A 78 5.86 2.76 5.78
CA ALA A 78 5.55 1.46 5.21
C ALA A 78 6.03 0.29 6.09
N ARG A 79 7.20 0.43 6.74
CA ARG A 79 7.71 -0.58 7.68
C ARG A 79 6.85 -0.66 8.95
N GLU A 80 6.45 0.48 9.49
CA GLU A 80 5.57 0.55 10.66
C GLU A 80 4.20 -0.07 10.35
N GLU A 81 3.60 0.30 9.22
CA GLU A 81 2.34 -0.27 8.74
C GLU A 81 2.44 -1.77 8.53
N SER A 82 3.51 -2.25 7.88
CA SER A 82 3.74 -3.68 7.68
C SER A 82 3.84 -4.43 9.01
N LYS A 83 4.57 -3.89 9.99
CA LYS A 83 4.68 -4.49 11.32
C LYS A 83 3.34 -4.52 12.05
N ARG A 84 2.55 -3.44 11.98
CA ARG A 84 1.20 -3.39 12.55
C ARG A 84 0.28 -4.41 11.90
N GLN A 85 0.31 -4.50 10.58
CA GLN A 85 -0.49 -5.45 9.81
C GLN A 85 -0.09 -6.90 10.13
N GLN A 86 1.20 -7.18 10.29
CA GLN A 86 1.69 -8.49 10.70
C GLN A 86 1.19 -8.86 12.10
N GLN A 87 1.32 -7.97 13.08
CA GLN A 87 0.85 -8.21 14.44
C GLN A 87 -0.66 -8.47 14.49
N GLN A 88 -1.44 -7.70 13.71
CA GLN A 88 -2.88 -7.89 13.62
C GLN A 88 -3.23 -9.21 12.93
N ALA A 89 -2.53 -9.57 11.85
CA ALA A 89 -2.74 -10.84 11.16
C ALA A 89 -2.38 -12.05 12.05
N GLU A 90 -1.32 -11.95 12.85
CA GLU A 90 -0.94 -12.98 13.83
C GLU A 90 -2.02 -13.15 14.90
N ALA A 91 -2.53 -12.04 15.46
CA ALA A 91 -3.61 -12.08 16.46
C ALA A 91 -4.91 -12.66 15.88
N ASP A 92 -5.28 -12.26 14.66
CA ASP A 92 -6.45 -12.78 13.96
C ASP A 92 -6.30 -14.28 13.66
N LEU A 93 -5.11 -14.70 13.22
CA LEU A 93 -4.82 -16.11 12.96
C LEU A 93 -4.91 -16.94 14.24
N GLU A 94 -4.35 -16.46 15.35
CA GLU A 94 -4.45 -17.14 16.64
C GLU A 94 -5.91 -17.30 17.08
N ALA A 95 -6.71 -16.25 16.96
CA ALA A 95 -8.14 -16.29 17.27
C ALA A 95 -8.90 -17.28 16.36
N LEU A 96 -8.58 -17.29 15.07
CA LEU A 96 -9.15 -18.23 14.10
C LEU A 96 -8.79 -19.68 14.44
N LEU A 97 -7.53 -19.95 14.79
CA LEU A 97 -7.06 -21.28 15.16
C LEU A 97 -7.75 -21.77 16.42
N LYS A 98 -7.82 -20.96 17.49
CA LYS A 98 -8.56 -21.30 18.72
C LYS A 98 -10.02 -21.64 18.45
N ARG A 99 -10.69 -20.84 17.60
CA ARG A 99 -12.08 -21.11 17.20
C ARG A 99 -12.22 -22.41 16.41
N ARG A 100 -11.29 -22.68 15.49
CA ARG A 100 -11.27 -23.92 14.68
C ARG A 100 -11.02 -25.15 15.55
N GLU A 101 -10.13 -25.05 16.52
CA GLU A 101 -9.85 -26.10 17.49
C GLU A 101 -11.09 -26.40 18.33
N ALA A 102 -11.73 -25.37 18.91
CA ALA A 102 -12.97 -25.54 19.66
C ALA A 102 -14.07 -26.22 18.82
N GLN A 103 -14.26 -25.79 17.57
CA GLN A 103 -15.22 -26.41 16.65
C GLN A 103 -14.88 -27.87 16.32
N ALA A 104 -13.59 -28.20 16.20
CA ALA A 104 -13.15 -29.57 15.94
C ALA A 104 -13.41 -30.47 17.16
N LEU A 105 -13.08 -29.99 18.36
CA LEU A 105 -13.35 -30.68 19.62
C LEU A 105 -14.85 -30.90 19.82
N GLU A 106 -15.68 -29.90 19.54
CA GLU A 106 -17.15 -30.03 19.62
C GLU A 106 -17.66 -31.09 18.64
N LYS A 107 -17.15 -31.12 17.40
CA LYS A 107 -17.52 -32.15 16.42
C LYS A 107 -17.08 -33.55 16.85
N ILE A 108 -15.90 -33.69 17.45
CA ILE A 108 -15.42 -34.96 17.98
C ILE A 108 -16.35 -35.43 19.10
N ALA A 109 -16.67 -34.56 20.06
CA ALA A 109 -17.58 -34.89 21.16
C ALA A 109 -18.98 -35.30 20.66
N GLN A 110 -19.51 -34.59 19.64
CA GLN A 110 -20.78 -34.97 19.01
C GLN A 110 -20.70 -36.33 18.31
N ALA A 111 -19.60 -36.62 17.61
CA ALA A 111 -19.39 -37.90 16.95
C ALA A 111 -19.24 -39.05 17.96
N GLU A 112 -18.53 -38.83 19.07
CA GLU A 112 -18.39 -39.79 20.17
C GLU A 112 -19.74 -40.10 20.82
N ALA A 113 -20.53 -39.07 21.13
CA ALA A 113 -21.86 -39.23 21.69
C ALA A 113 -22.77 -40.04 20.76
N LYS A 114 -22.71 -39.75 19.45
CA LYS A 114 -23.45 -40.50 18.44
C LYS A 114 -22.99 -41.95 18.34
N ALA A 115 -21.69 -42.22 18.33
CA ALA A 115 -21.15 -43.58 18.28
C ALA A 115 -21.53 -44.39 19.53
N LEU A 116 -21.50 -43.78 20.71
CA LEU A 116 -21.97 -44.41 21.96
C LEU A 116 -23.45 -44.76 21.89
N GLN A 117 -24.28 -43.86 21.36
CA GLN A 117 -25.69 -44.13 21.15
C GLN A 117 -25.91 -45.30 20.17
N GLU A 118 -25.21 -45.32 19.04
CA GLU A 118 -25.30 -46.41 18.04
C GLU A 118 -24.87 -47.77 18.63
N VAL A 119 -23.82 -47.80 19.48
CA VAL A 119 -23.40 -49.03 20.17
C VAL A 119 -24.48 -49.52 21.14
N ARG A 120 -25.09 -48.60 21.88
CA ARG A 120 -26.17 -48.94 22.82
C ARG A 120 -27.40 -49.49 22.08
N GLU A 121 -27.78 -48.87 20.98
CA GLU A 121 -28.89 -49.33 20.13
C GLU A 121 -28.62 -50.75 19.60
N LYS A 122 -27.42 -51.00 19.04
CA LYS A 122 -27.02 -52.35 18.60
C LYS A 122 -27.01 -53.37 19.74
N ALA A 123 -26.58 -53.00 20.94
CA ALA A 123 -26.58 -53.89 22.09
C ALA A 123 -28.02 -54.27 22.50
N VAL A 124 -28.95 -53.32 22.45
CA VAL A 124 -30.38 -53.57 22.69
C VAL A 124 -30.95 -54.52 21.63
N ASP A 125 -30.64 -54.29 20.35
CA ASP A 125 -31.10 -55.17 19.26
C ASP A 125 -30.59 -56.60 19.42
N VAL A 126 -29.31 -56.77 19.77
CA VAL A 126 -28.71 -58.09 20.01
C VAL A 126 -29.33 -58.76 21.23
N ALA A 127 -29.59 -58.03 22.31
CA ALA A 127 -30.25 -58.56 23.50
C ALA A 127 -31.68 -59.04 23.17
N ILE A 128 -32.47 -58.24 22.46
CA ILE A 128 -33.83 -58.60 22.02
C ILE A 128 -33.79 -59.84 21.13
N ALA A 129 -32.86 -59.91 20.17
CA ALA A 129 -32.70 -61.05 19.28
C ALA A 129 -32.32 -62.33 20.06
N ALA A 130 -31.40 -62.23 21.02
CA ALA A 130 -31.02 -63.35 21.89
C ALA A 130 -32.18 -63.81 22.77
N THR A 131 -32.93 -62.89 23.37
CA THR A 131 -34.13 -63.21 24.15
C THR A 131 -35.19 -63.91 23.30
N ARG A 132 -35.43 -63.44 22.07
CA ARG A 132 -36.36 -64.08 21.14
C ARG A 132 -35.95 -65.51 20.83
N ARG A 133 -34.66 -65.74 20.56
CA ARG A 133 -34.11 -67.07 20.27
C ARG A 133 -34.21 -68.02 21.48
N LEU A 134 -33.93 -67.52 22.67
CA LEU A 134 -34.11 -68.26 23.93
C LEU A 134 -35.59 -68.61 24.18
N LEU A 135 -36.50 -67.71 23.86
CA LEU A 135 -37.94 -67.95 23.98
C LEU A 135 -38.39 -69.03 23.01
N ASP A 136 -37.95 -68.96 21.75
CA ASP A 136 -38.24 -69.97 20.71
C ASP A 136 -37.68 -71.36 21.08
N GLU A 137 -36.49 -71.43 21.68
CA GLU A 137 -35.87 -72.70 22.13
C GLU A 137 -36.53 -73.29 23.39
N LYS A 138 -37.10 -72.46 24.28
CA LYS A 138 -37.76 -72.90 25.52
C LYS A 138 -39.27 -73.09 25.42
N LEU A 139 -39.89 -72.65 24.32
CA LEU A 139 -41.31 -72.88 24.05
C LEU A 139 -41.55 -74.34 23.64
N ASP A 140 -41.68 -75.23 24.63
CA ASP A 140 -42.29 -76.54 24.42
C ASP A 140 -43.83 -76.42 24.44
N ALA A 141 -44.55 -77.46 23.97
CA ALA A 141 -46.01 -77.46 23.91
C ALA A 141 -46.68 -77.26 25.29
N LYS A 142 -46.01 -77.63 26.38
CA LYS A 142 -46.46 -77.50 27.77
C LYS A 142 -46.29 -76.06 28.29
N ALA A 143 -45.18 -75.40 27.95
CA ALA A 143 -44.92 -74.00 28.25
C ALA A 143 -45.87 -73.06 27.47
N SER A 144 -46.15 -73.38 26.20
CA SER A 144 -47.14 -72.66 25.38
C SER A 144 -48.55 -72.76 25.97
N ASN A 145 -48.99 -73.96 26.37
CA ASN A 145 -50.31 -74.12 27.00
C ASN A 145 -50.40 -73.41 28.35
N ALA A 146 -49.35 -73.45 29.18
CA ALA A 146 -49.31 -72.72 30.45
C ALA A 146 -49.32 -71.19 30.27
N LEU A 147 -48.73 -70.67 29.19
CA LEU A 147 -48.80 -69.25 28.83
C LEU A 147 -50.21 -68.85 28.35
N ILE A 148 -50.88 -69.71 27.57
CA ILE A 148 -52.27 -69.51 27.14
C ILE A 148 -53.21 -69.52 28.35
N ASP A 149 -53.07 -70.49 29.25
CA ASP A 149 -53.89 -70.59 30.47
C ASP A 149 -53.66 -69.38 31.41
N ASN A 150 -52.42 -68.92 31.57
CA ASN A 150 -52.13 -67.70 32.33
C ASN A 150 -52.69 -66.43 31.65
N ALA A 151 -52.60 -66.31 30.32
CA ALA A 151 -53.19 -65.17 29.60
C ALA A 151 -54.73 -65.15 29.72
N ILE A 152 -55.37 -66.33 29.70
CA ILE A 152 -56.81 -66.49 29.97
C ILE A 152 -57.13 -66.13 31.44
N GLY A 153 -56.24 -66.47 32.38
CA GLY A 153 -56.37 -66.12 33.79
C GLY A 153 -56.13 -64.63 34.13
N GLU A 154 -55.35 -63.90 33.33
CA GLU A 154 -55.08 -62.46 33.52
C GLU A 154 -56.12 -61.54 32.88
N LEU A 155 -56.86 -62.02 31.88
CA LEU A 155 -57.95 -61.29 31.20
C LEU A 155 -59.00 -60.66 32.13
N PRO A 156 -59.45 -61.29 33.24
CA PRO A 156 -60.36 -60.69 34.20
C PRO A 156 -59.81 -59.47 34.94
N GLY A 157 -58.48 -59.32 35.05
CA GLY A 157 -57.83 -58.22 35.79
C GLY A 157 -57.59 -56.95 34.97
N LYS A 158 -57.74 -57.01 33.64
CA LYS A 158 -57.55 -55.85 32.73
C LYS A 158 -58.86 -55.32 32.12
N LEU A 159 -60.00 -55.92 32.48
CA LEU A 159 -61.35 -55.52 32.04
C LEU A 159 -62.13 -54.76 33.13
N HIS A 160 -61.43 -54.20 34.12
CA HIS A 160 -61.97 -53.23 35.08
C HIS A 160 -61.26 -51.89 34.92
#